data_AF-A0A660Z8D0-F1
#
_entry.id   AF-A0A660Z8D0-F1
#
_cell.length_a   1.000
_cell.length_b   1.000
_cell.length_c   1.000
_cell.angle_alpha   90.00
_cell.angle_beta   90.00
_cell.angle_gamma   90.00
#
_symmetry.space_group_name_H-M   'P 1'
#
loop_
_entity.id
_entity.type
_entity.pdbx_description
1 polymer ?
#
loop_
_entity_poly.entity_id
_entity_poly.type
_entity_poly.pdbx_seq_one_letter_code
_entity_poly.pdbx_strand_id
1 'polypeptide(L)'
;MKSLVYMVGDDPYLVLIRGDHDVNEAKLSSAFGGEVRLAEPGEVMDLFGVQVGFVGPIGIKAKGIIADLALKGGRGMVVGANEEDHHIVGVNLEEDIEISRFEDIRSVKEGDKCENCGSPLRIEKAIEVGHIFKLGTRYSESMGVYYTAQDGSRKPIIMGSYGIGIGRIMAAACEIYHDEKGISWPINIAPYEVVLLEIDHRKTGDRAGELYEDLLKRGVDVIWDDRDAGAGFKFKDAELIGIPIIAVISERKLKEGKLEIQFRRDGQSMDVNFDEAGAAIAEIVRELKEKDAGRT
;
A
#
# COMPACT_ATOMS: atom_id res chain seq x y z
N MET A 1 -33.34 2.38 4.83
CA MET A 1 -32.20 2.88 5.64
C MET A 1 -31.66 1.70 6.43
N LYS A 2 -30.35 1.58 6.60
CA LYS A 2 -29.75 0.54 7.46
C LYS A 2 -29.68 1.08 8.89
N SER A 3 -30.02 0.22 9.85
CA SER A 3 -29.81 0.46 11.28
C SER A 3 -28.81 -0.57 11.79
N LEU A 4 -27.69 -0.12 12.33
CA LEU A 4 -26.60 -0.96 12.81
C LEU A 4 -26.38 -0.67 14.29
N VAL A 5 -26.26 -1.72 15.11
CA VAL A 5 -25.98 -1.54 16.54
C VAL A 5 -24.47 -1.56 16.73
N TYR A 6 -23.93 -0.48 17.29
CA TYR A 6 -22.52 -0.37 17.68
C TYR A 6 -22.40 -0.29 19.21
N MET A 7 -21.42 -0.99 19.76
CA MET A 7 -21.08 -0.95 21.18
C MET A 7 -19.95 0.05 21.41
N VAL A 8 -20.13 0.95 22.38
CA VAL A 8 -19.12 1.90 22.84
C VAL A 8 -18.86 1.59 24.32
N GLY A 9 -17.84 0.77 24.58
CA GLY A 9 -17.77 0.03 25.84
C GLY A 9 -18.96 -0.93 25.96
N ASP A 10 -19.73 -0.81 27.04
CA ASP A 10 -20.93 -1.62 27.29
C ASP A 10 -22.24 -0.91 26.83
N ASP A 11 -22.16 0.35 26.39
CA ASP A 11 -23.33 1.12 25.98
C ASP A 11 -23.67 0.85 24.49
N PRO A 12 -24.90 0.42 24.15
CA PRO A 12 -25.31 0.21 22.76
C PRO A 12 -25.81 1.50 22.11
N TYR A 13 -25.30 1.83 20.93
CA TYR A 13 -25.75 2.95 20.10
C TYR A 13 -26.31 2.44 18.78
N LEU A 14 -27.39 3.06 18.30
CA LEU A 14 -27.91 2.77 16.97
C LEU A 14 -27.30 3.73 15.95
N VAL A 15 -26.67 3.19 14.93
CA VAL A 15 -26.06 3.93 13.82
C VAL A 15 -26.93 3.80 12.59
N LEU A 16 -27.41 4.94 12.08
CA LEU A 16 -28.29 5.03 10.92
C LEU A 16 -27.49 5.49 9.70
N ILE A 17 -27.61 4.73 8.62
CA ILE A 17 -26.94 5.04 7.35
C ILE A 17 -27.82 4.71 6.15
N ARG A 18 -27.62 5.39 5.02
CA ARG A 18 -28.39 5.13 3.78
C ARG A 18 -28.17 3.68 3.32
N GLY A 19 -29.18 3.09 2.67
CA GLY A 19 -29.19 1.66 2.32
C GLY A 19 -28.00 1.22 1.47
N ASP A 20 -27.55 2.10 0.59
CA ASP A 20 -26.42 1.92 -0.31
C ASP A 20 -25.09 2.43 0.27
N HIS A 21 -25.02 2.94 1.49
CA HIS A 21 -23.77 3.43 2.09
C HIS A 21 -23.26 2.49 3.17
N ASP A 22 -21.95 2.46 3.40
CA ASP A 22 -21.32 1.63 4.43
C ASP A 22 -20.66 2.50 5.50
N VAL A 23 -20.75 2.04 6.75
CA VAL A 23 -20.16 2.75 7.89
C VAL A 23 -18.64 2.70 7.81
N ASN A 24 -18.01 3.83 8.08
CA ASN A 24 -16.58 3.95 8.28
C ASN A 24 -16.30 3.94 9.78
N GLU A 25 -15.81 2.81 10.29
CA GLU A 25 -15.58 2.62 11.73
C GLU A 25 -14.50 3.55 12.29
N ALA A 26 -13.53 3.98 11.48
CA ALA A 26 -12.52 4.94 11.90
C ALA A 26 -13.12 6.34 12.12
N LYS A 27 -14.03 6.78 11.23
CA LYS A 27 -14.81 8.01 11.43
C LYS A 27 -15.73 7.90 12.63
N LEU A 28 -16.42 6.77 12.78
CA LEU A 28 -17.30 6.52 13.92
C LEU A 28 -16.54 6.53 15.25
N SER A 29 -15.41 5.83 15.33
CA SER A 29 -14.50 5.85 16.49
C SER A 29 -14.05 7.26 16.83
N SER A 30 -13.69 8.05 15.81
CA SER A 30 -13.30 9.45 15.98
C SER A 30 -14.45 10.30 16.53
N ALA A 31 -15.69 10.10 16.05
CA ALA A 31 -16.87 10.81 16.53
C ALA A 31 -17.22 10.47 18.00
N PHE A 32 -16.90 9.27 18.46
CA PHE A 32 -17.06 8.87 19.87
C PHE A 32 -15.83 9.17 20.74
N GLY A 33 -14.68 9.50 20.14
CA GLY A 33 -13.43 9.71 20.86
C GLY A 33 -12.85 8.44 21.47
N GLY A 34 -13.22 7.27 20.96
CA GLY A 34 -12.87 5.97 21.54
C GLY A 34 -13.13 4.80 20.60
N GLU A 35 -12.82 3.60 21.07
CA GLU A 35 -13.06 2.37 20.33
C GLU A 35 -14.57 2.07 20.24
N VAL A 36 -15.00 1.66 19.06
CA VAL A 36 -16.37 1.23 18.78
C VAL A 36 -16.30 -0.11 18.06
N ARG A 37 -17.27 -0.98 18.30
CA ARG A 37 -17.39 -2.25 17.59
C ARG A 37 -18.83 -2.49 17.15
N LEU A 38 -19.01 -3.15 16.02
CA LEU A 38 -20.33 -3.64 15.66
C LEU A 38 -20.76 -4.69 16.69
N ALA A 39 -22.02 -4.61 17.13
CA ALA A 39 -22.58 -5.60 18.03
C ALA A 39 -22.74 -6.95 17.30
N GLU A 40 -22.43 -8.03 18.00
CA GLU A 40 -22.67 -9.37 17.48
C GLU A 40 -24.17 -9.67 17.42
N PRO A 41 -24.64 -10.54 16.50
CA PRO A 41 -26.06 -10.87 16.40
C PRO A 41 -26.71 -11.35 17.71
N GLY A 42 -25.95 -12.09 18.54
CA GLY A 42 -26.41 -12.53 19.86
C GLY A 42 -26.64 -11.37 20.82
N GLU A 43 -25.74 -10.39 20.85
CA GLU A 43 -25.88 -9.19 21.69
C GLU A 43 -27.07 -8.34 21.26
N VAL A 44 -27.30 -8.20 19.95
CA VAL A 44 -28.46 -7.48 19.41
C VAL A 44 -29.77 -8.15 19.87
N MET A 45 -29.82 -9.48 19.82
CA MET A 45 -30.95 -10.26 20.32
C MET A 45 -31.14 -10.09 21.83
N ASP A 46 -30.06 -10.16 22.62
CA ASP A 46 -30.14 -10.03 24.08
C ASP A 46 -30.56 -8.62 24.52
N LEU A 47 -30.10 -7.58 23.82
CA LEU A 47 -30.38 -6.18 24.13
C LEU A 47 -31.77 -5.73 23.68
N PHE A 48 -32.22 -6.17 22.52
CA PHE A 48 -33.42 -5.62 21.86
C PHE A 48 -34.51 -6.67 21.55
N GLY A 49 -34.23 -7.96 21.73
CA GLY A 49 -35.18 -9.04 21.48
C GLY A 49 -35.53 -9.24 20.00
N VAL A 50 -34.69 -8.75 19.09
CA VAL A 50 -34.94 -8.77 17.64
C VAL A 50 -33.65 -9.11 16.88
N GLN A 51 -33.79 -9.84 15.78
CA GLN A 51 -32.66 -10.22 14.94
C GLN A 51 -32.11 -9.02 14.15
N VAL A 52 -30.82 -9.10 13.84
CA VAL A 52 -30.17 -8.18 12.89
C VAL A 52 -30.94 -8.20 11.56
N GLY A 53 -31.23 -7.01 11.04
CA GLY A 53 -32.06 -6.82 9.84
C GLY A 53 -33.44 -6.24 10.14
N PHE A 54 -33.99 -6.45 11.34
CA PHE A 54 -35.29 -5.90 11.74
C PHE A 54 -35.19 -4.83 12.84
N VAL A 55 -33.98 -4.56 13.33
CA VAL A 55 -33.70 -3.46 14.26
C VAL A 55 -33.94 -2.11 13.60
N GLY A 56 -34.63 -1.22 14.30
CA GLY A 56 -34.91 0.13 13.83
C GLY A 56 -34.95 1.18 14.92
N PRO A 57 -35.00 2.47 14.54
CA PRO A 57 -34.82 3.59 15.44
C PRO A 57 -36.06 3.97 16.26
N ILE A 58 -37.25 3.53 15.86
CA ILE A 58 -38.50 3.94 16.51
C ILE A 58 -38.71 3.09 17.77
N GLY A 59 -38.72 3.74 18.94
CA GLY A 59 -38.96 3.08 20.23
C GLY A 59 -37.82 2.20 20.75
N ILE A 60 -36.64 2.24 20.10
CA ILE A 60 -35.48 1.46 20.54
C ILE A 60 -34.88 2.01 21.84
N LYS A 61 -34.46 1.12 22.73
CA LYS A 61 -33.83 1.48 24.01
C LYS A 61 -32.30 1.48 23.91
N ALA A 62 -31.76 2.13 22.89
CA ALA A 62 -30.32 2.36 22.76
C ALA A 62 -29.89 3.58 23.61
N LYS A 63 -28.60 3.69 23.92
CA LYS A 63 -28.00 4.84 24.60
C LYS A 63 -28.15 6.14 23.81
N GLY A 64 -28.12 6.03 22.48
CA GLY A 64 -28.34 7.13 21.56
C GLY A 64 -28.39 6.66 20.11
N ILE A 65 -28.85 7.55 19.23
CA ILE A 65 -28.96 7.31 17.79
C ILE A 65 -28.04 8.28 17.06
N ILE A 66 -27.09 7.75 16.29
CA ILE A 66 -26.17 8.51 15.44
C ILE A 66 -26.59 8.32 13.99
N ALA A 67 -26.80 9.39 13.24
CA ALA A 67 -27.16 9.31 11.83
C ALA A 67 -26.08 9.90 10.92
N ASP A 68 -25.84 9.27 9.78
CA ASP A 68 -24.93 9.83 8.76
C ASP A 68 -25.47 11.15 8.18
N LEU A 69 -24.58 12.09 7.89
CA LEU A 69 -24.94 13.39 7.29
C LEU A 69 -25.79 13.27 6.02
N ALA A 70 -25.61 12.22 5.21
CA ALA A 70 -26.38 12.02 3.98
C ALA A 70 -27.87 11.71 4.22
N LEU A 71 -28.26 11.44 5.48
CA LEU A 71 -29.64 11.21 5.87
C LEU A 71 -30.38 12.48 6.32
N LYS A 72 -29.70 13.62 6.51
CA LYS A 72 -30.34 14.89 6.90
C LYS A 72 -31.46 15.26 5.93
N GLY A 73 -32.62 15.64 6.46
CA GLY A 73 -33.82 15.91 5.66
C GLY A 73 -34.44 14.68 4.97
N GLY A 74 -34.01 13.47 5.31
CA GLY A 74 -34.52 12.22 4.75
C GLY A 74 -36.00 11.99 5.10
N ARG A 75 -36.83 11.74 4.08
CA ARG A 75 -38.28 11.52 4.21
C ARG A 75 -38.71 10.23 3.53
N GLY A 76 -39.81 9.65 3.99
CA GLY A 76 -40.39 8.43 3.40
C GLY A 76 -39.49 7.20 3.49
N MET A 77 -38.66 7.11 4.52
CA MET A 77 -37.68 6.04 4.70
C MET A 77 -38.35 4.72 5.12
N VAL A 78 -37.65 3.63 4.83
CA VAL A 78 -37.94 2.29 5.35
C VAL A 78 -36.93 1.94 6.42
N VAL A 79 -37.40 1.50 7.59
CA VAL A 79 -36.60 1.14 8.76
C VAL A 79 -37.09 -0.17 9.36
N GLY A 80 -36.26 -0.86 10.14
CA GLY A 80 -36.69 -2.04 10.89
C GLY A 80 -37.80 -1.70 11.89
N ALA A 81 -38.72 -2.63 12.14
CA ALA A 81 -39.84 -2.40 13.06
C ALA A 81 -39.54 -2.74 14.52
N ASN A 82 -38.34 -3.21 14.85
CA ASN A 82 -38.02 -3.87 16.12
C ASN A 82 -38.91 -5.11 16.38
N GLU A 83 -39.38 -5.74 15.31
CA GLU A 83 -40.21 -6.96 15.30
C GLU A 83 -39.73 -7.84 14.14
N GLU A 84 -39.60 -9.15 14.41
CA GLU A 84 -39.14 -10.13 13.42
C GLU A 84 -40.00 -10.07 12.15
N ASP A 85 -39.34 -10.11 10.99
CA ASP A 85 -39.98 -10.04 9.66
C ASP A 85 -40.77 -8.76 9.33
N HIS A 86 -40.63 -7.68 10.13
CA HIS A 86 -41.38 -6.44 9.93
C HIS A 86 -40.49 -5.20 9.71
N HIS A 87 -41.01 -4.27 8.91
CA HIS A 87 -40.41 -2.96 8.63
C HIS A 87 -41.47 -1.87 8.68
N ILE A 88 -41.07 -0.66 9.09
CA ILE A 88 -41.91 0.54 9.05
C ILE A 88 -41.53 1.33 7.80
N VAL A 89 -42.53 1.76 7.04
CA VAL A 89 -42.39 2.56 5.82
C VAL A 89 -42.94 3.97 6.05
N GLY A 90 -42.45 4.94 5.28
CA GLY A 90 -42.95 6.31 5.35
C GLY A 90 -42.32 7.16 6.46
N VAL A 91 -41.20 6.71 7.03
CA VAL A 91 -40.56 7.36 8.19
C VAL A 91 -39.81 8.63 7.76
N ASN A 92 -40.12 9.75 8.41
CA ASN A 92 -39.45 11.03 8.27
C ASN A 92 -38.45 11.19 9.41
N LEU A 93 -37.15 11.29 9.10
CA LEU A 93 -36.10 11.18 10.12
C LEU A 93 -36.21 12.19 11.25
N GLU A 94 -36.41 13.46 10.92
CA GLU A 94 -36.43 14.55 11.91
C GLU A 94 -37.77 14.68 12.64
N GLU A 95 -38.81 13.98 12.17
CA GLU A 95 -40.16 14.01 12.74
C GLU A 95 -40.44 12.76 13.61
N ASP A 96 -39.96 11.60 13.17
CA ASP A 96 -40.30 10.29 13.75
C ASP A 96 -39.18 9.68 14.61
N ILE A 97 -37.94 10.19 14.53
CA ILE A 97 -36.77 9.62 15.20
C ILE A 97 -36.06 10.67 16.06
N GLU A 98 -35.83 10.34 17.32
CA GLU A 98 -34.99 11.15 18.22
C GLU A 98 -33.50 10.88 17.94
N ILE A 99 -32.94 11.62 16.97
CA ILE A 99 -31.53 11.51 16.59
C ILE A 99 -30.67 12.31 17.58
N SER A 100 -29.71 11.64 18.23
CA SER A 100 -28.82 12.29 19.19
C SER A 100 -27.85 13.26 18.50
N ARG A 101 -27.30 12.87 17.35
CA ARG A 101 -26.45 13.73 16.50
C ARG A 101 -26.31 13.17 15.09
N PHE A 102 -25.99 14.07 14.16
CA PHE A 102 -25.58 13.72 12.82
C PHE A 102 -24.08 13.86 12.66
N GLU A 103 -23.42 12.86 12.08
CA GLU A 103 -21.95 12.80 11.94
C GLU A 103 -21.57 12.32 10.54
N ASP A 104 -20.39 12.68 10.05
CA ASP A 104 -19.81 12.06 8.83
C ASP A 104 -19.26 10.69 9.23
N ILE A 105 -20.00 9.64 8.92
CA ILE A 105 -19.67 8.27 9.37
C ILE A 105 -19.71 7.27 8.23
N ARG A 106 -19.90 7.71 6.99
CA ARG A 106 -19.86 6.82 5.83
C ARG A 106 -18.48 6.76 5.18
N SER A 107 -18.22 5.64 4.54
CA SER A 107 -17.14 5.52 3.56
C SER A 107 -17.53 6.26 2.27
N VAL A 108 -16.53 6.89 1.65
CA VAL A 108 -16.68 7.50 0.32
C VAL A 108 -16.79 6.42 -0.75
N LYS A 109 -17.39 6.76 -1.88
CA LYS A 109 -17.49 5.93 -3.08
C LYS A 109 -16.85 6.62 -4.28
N GLU A 110 -16.46 5.83 -5.27
CA GLU A 110 -16.04 6.32 -6.58
C GLU A 110 -17.09 7.31 -7.12
N GLY A 111 -16.65 8.49 -7.57
CA GLY A 111 -17.52 9.53 -8.10
C GLY A 111 -18.19 10.44 -7.06
N ASP A 112 -18.06 10.18 -5.76
CA ASP A 112 -18.44 11.16 -4.73
C ASP A 112 -17.73 12.49 -4.95
N LYS A 113 -18.32 13.61 -4.54
CA LYS A 113 -17.70 14.93 -4.75
C LYS A 113 -16.67 15.24 -3.67
N CYS A 114 -15.51 15.71 -4.10
CA CYS A 114 -14.50 16.28 -3.21
C CYS A 114 -15.07 17.51 -2.48
N GLU A 115 -14.93 17.56 -1.16
CA GLU A 115 -15.44 18.67 -0.34
C GLU A 115 -14.71 20.00 -0.59
N ASN A 116 -13.48 19.95 -1.10
CA ASN A 116 -12.67 21.15 -1.36
C ASN A 116 -12.91 21.75 -2.76
N CYS A 117 -13.02 20.91 -3.79
CA CYS A 117 -13.09 21.37 -5.18
C CYS A 117 -14.32 20.89 -5.97
N GLY A 118 -15.14 20.02 -5.40
CA GLY A 118 -16.36 19.50 -6.04
C GLY A 118 -16.14 18.48 -7.17
N SER A 119 -14.89 18.22 -7.56
CA SER A 119 -14.55 17.20 -8.56
C SER A 119 -14.87 15.78 -8.05
N PRO A 120 -15.20 14.83 -8.95
CA PRO A 120 -15.45 13.45 -8.56
C PRO A 120 -14.18 12.80 -7.99
N LEU A 121 -14.34 12.04 -6.91
CA LEU A 121 -13.30 11.25 -6.26
C LEU A 121 -13.00 10.01 -7.10
N ARG A 122 -11.71 9.69 -7.22
CA ARG A 122 -11.20 8.44 -7.77
C ARG A 122 -10.57 7.62 -6.65
N ILE A 123 -10.92 6.35 -6.58
CA ILE A 123 -10.41 5.38 -5.61
C ILE A 123 -9.39 4.50 -6.31
N GLU A 124 -8.17 4.53 -5.80
CA GLU A 124 -7.08 3.69 -6.26
C GLU A 124 -6.61 2.78 -5.13
N LYS A 125 -6.14 1.60 -5.51
CA LYS A 125 -5.45 0.73 -4.57
C LYS A 125 -3.99 1.16 -4.47
N ALA A 126 -3.51 1.32 -3.25
CA ALA A 126 -2.14 1.72 -2.98
C ALA A 126 -1.55 0.86 -1.86
N ILE A 127 -0.22 0.74 -1.88
CA ILE A 127 0.54 0.16 -0.79
C ILE A 127 1.14 1.31 0.01
N GLU A 128 0.74 1.46 1.28
CA GLU A 128 1.32 2.47 2.16
C GLU A 128 2.77 2.09 2.49
N VAL A 129 3.75 2.74 1.87
CA VAL A 129 5.18 2.48 2.12
C VAL A 129 5.75 3.31 3.28
N GLY A 130 5.03 4.33 3.73
CA GLY A 130 5.43 5.15 4.85
C GLY A 130 4.30 6.04 5.36
N HIS A 131 4.48 6.55 6.57
CA HIS A 131 3.51 7.38 7.28
C HIS A 131 4.23 8.41 8.14
N ILE A 132 3.69 9.64 8.17
CA ILE A 132 4.16 10.70 9.05
C ILE A 132 3.04 11.12 10.01
N PHE A 133 3.36 11.24 11.29
CA PHE A 133 2.41 11.59 12.33
C PHE A 133 2.84 12.85 13.07
N LYS A 134 1.89 13.76 13.29
CA LYS A 134 1.99 14.82 14.31
C LYS A 134 1.47 14.25 15.63
N LEU A 135 2.37 13.79 16.49
CA LEU A 135 2.00 13.16 17.76
C LEU A 135 1.61 14.18 18.83
N GLY A 136 2.00 15.45 18.65
CA GLY A 136 1.73 16.50 19.62
C GLY A 136 2.43 16.19 20.93
N THR A 137 1.68 16.24 22.03
CA THR A 137 2.21 16.05 23.39
C THR A 137 1.85 14.69 24.01
N ARG A 138 1.14 13.82 23.26
CA ARG A 138 0.59 12.55 23.77
C ARG A 138 1.59 11.71 24.57
N TYR A 139 2.81 11.56 24.04
CA TYR A 139 3.87 10.78 24.69
C TYR A 139 4.68 11.59 25.69
N SER A 140 4.98 12.85 25.37
CA SER A 140 5.80 13.68 26.26
C SER A 140 5.08 13.98 27.59
N GLU A 141 3.77 14.19 27.57
CA GLU A 141 2.97 14.37 28.79
C GLU A 141 2.91 13.09 29.61
N SER A 142 2.57 11.96 28.98
CA SER A 142 2.42 10.67 29.66
C SER A 142 3.74 10.09 30.19
N MET A 143 4.87 10.38 29.53
CA MET A 143 6.19 9.88 29.92
C MET A 143 7.01 10.88 30.75
N GLY A 144 6.48 12.06 31.06
CA GLY A 144 7.20 13.01 31.91
C GLY A 144 8.31 13.80 31.20
N VAL A 145 8.27 13.94 29.87
CA VAL A 145 9.34 14.54 29.05
C VAL A 145 9.02 16.01 28.74
N TYR A 146 9.79 16.93 29.32
CA TYR A 146 9.56 18.37 29.23
C TYR A 146 10.86 19.13 28.98
N TYR A 147 10.76 20.34 28.43
CA TYR A 147 11.84 21.32 28.35
C TYR A 147 11.48 22.58 29.14
N THR A 148 12.49 23.39 29.47
CA THR A 148 12.29 24.71 30.07
C THR A 148 12.19 25.73 28.94
N ALA A 149 11.04 26.38 28.81
CA ALA A 149 10.82 27.42 27.83
C ALA A 149 11.51 28.74 28.23
N GLN A 150 11.56 29.69 27.30
CA GLN A 150 12.22 30.99 27.50
C GLN A 150 11.62 31.80 28.68
N ASP A 151 10.35 31.58 28.98
CA ASP A 151 9.63 32.19 30.10
C ASP A 151 9.89 31.48 31.46
N GLY A 152 10.76 30.46 31.48
CA GLY A 152 11.05 29.64 32.64
C GLY A 152 10.00 28.56 32.95
N SER A 153 8.91 28.50 32.17
CA SER A 153 7.87 27.48 32.35
C SER A 153 8.30 26.13 31.79
N ARG A 154 7.78 25.06 32.39
CA ARG A 154 8.01 23.68 31.95
C ARG A 154 6.96 23.31 30.90
N LYS A 155 7.38 23.07 29.66
CA LYS A 155 6.48 22.71 28.54
C LYS A 155 6.79 21.31 28.01
N PRO A 156 5.76 20.50 27.67
CA PRO A 156 5.98 19.19 27.08
C PRO A 156 6.61 19.34 25.69
N ILE A 157 7.44 18.38 25.31
CA ILE A 157 8.04 18.37 23.97
C ILE A 157 6.95 18.04 22.93
N ILE A 158 6.86 18.83 21.87
CA ILE A 158 6.00 18.51 20.72
C ILE A 158 6.73 17.49 19.85
N MET A 159 6.06 16.36 19.57
CA MET A 159 6.67 15.23 18.88
C MET A 159 6.07 15.01 17.49
N GLY A 160 6.93 14.59 16.56
CA GLY A 160 6.57 13.99 15.28
C GLY A 160 7.15 12.58 15.19
N SER A 161 6.54 11.73 14.36
CA SER A 161 7.08 10.41 14.03
C SER A 161 7.02 10.19 12.52
N TYR A 162 8.04 9.52 12.00
CA TYR A 162 8.24 9.28 10.57
C TYR A 162 8.63 7.82 10.39
N GLY A 163 7.76 7.05 9.75
CA GLY A 163 7.96 5.63 9.51
C GLY A 163 8.03 5.33 8.02
N ILE A 164 9.03 4.56 7.61
CA ILE A 164 9.15 4.00 6.26
C ILE A 164 9.33 2.49 6.38
N GLY A 165 8.46 1.73 5.74
CA GLY A 165 8.50 0.27 5.74
C GLY A 165 9.48 -0.25 4.70
N ILE A 166 10.76 -0.35 5.04
CA ILE A 166 11.82 -0.78 4.10
C ILE A 166 11.50 -2.13 3.43
N GLY A 167 11.11 -3.14 4.21
CA GLY A 167 10.71 -4.44 3.64
C GLY A 167 9.46 -4.37 2.77
N ARG A 168 8.54 -3.45 3.08
CA ARG A 168 7.33 -3.21 2.28
C ARG A 168 7.65 -2.47 0.99
N ILE A 169 8.64 -1.57 0.98
CA ILE A 169 9.13 -0.93 -0.24
C ILE A 169 9.69 -1.98 -1.19
N MET A 170 10.47 -2.93 -0.68
CA MET A 170 10.99 -4.02 -1.52
C MET A 170 9.86 -4.85 -2.14
N ALA A 171 8.86 -5.25 -1.33
CA ALA A 171 7.69 -5.95 -1.85
C ALA A 171 6.87 -5.12 -2.86
N ALA A 172 6.68 -3.82 -2.60
CA ALA A 172 6.00 -2.92 -3.52
C ALA A 172 6.79 -2.72 -4.83
N ALA A 173 8.12 -2.68 -4.77
CA ALA A 173 8.95 -2.65 -5.96
C ALA A 173 8.79 -3.92 -6.80
N CYS A 174 8.77 -5.11 -6.18
CA CYS A 174 8.44 -6.35 -6.92
C CYS A 174 7.04 -6.29 -7.54
N GLU A 175 6.04 -5.79 -6.82
CA GLU A 175 4.66 -5.67 -7.32
C GLU A 175 4.55 -4.73 -8.53
N ILE A 176 5.30 -3.62 -8.52
CA ILE A 176 5.24 -2.61 -9.59
C ILE A 176 6.19 -2.97 -10.75
N TYR A 177 7.30 -3.65 -10.47
CA TYR A 177 8.37 -3.94 -11.41
C TYR A 177 8.57 -5.44 -11.58
N HIS A 178 7.62 -6.10 -12.26
CA HIS A 178 7.71 -7.50 -12.64
C HIS A 178 7.07 -7.73 -14.02
N ASP A 179 7.30 -8.92 -14.56
CA ASP A 179 6.58 -9.49 -15.69
C ASP A 179 6.41 -11.01 -15.50
N GLU A 180 5.94 -11.70 -16.54
CA GLU A 180 5.70 -13.15 -16.50
C GLU A 180 6.96 -13.99 -16.22
N LYS A 181 8.15 -13.42 -16.41
CA LYS A 181 9.43 -14.11 -16.22
C LYS A 181 10.02 -13.91 -14.83
N GLY A 182 9.56 -12.90 -14.09
CA GLY A 182 10.03 -12.61 -12.73
C GLY A 182 10.16 -11.11 -12.43
N ILE A 183 11.03 -10.78 -11.49
CA ILE A 183 11.27 -9.40 -11.05
C ILE A 183 12.02 -8.63 -12.14
N SER A 184 11.85 -7.32 -12.20
CA SER A 184 12.51 -6.42 -13.16
C SER A 184 13.00 -5.16 -12.43
N TRP A 185 14.04 -5.31 -11.60
CA TRP A 185 14.44 -4.26 -10.67
C TRP A 185 14.78 -2.93 -11.36
N PRO A 186 14.37 -1.78 -10.79
CA PRO A 186 15.06 -0.52 -11.03
C PRO A 186 16.52 -0.66 -10.63
N ILE A 187 17.44 -0.13 -11.43
CA ILE A 187 18.88 -0.43 -11.27
C ILE A 187 19.42 0.04 -9.91
N ASN A 188 18.86 1.12 -9.35
CA ASN A 188 19.28 1.69 -8.07
C ASN A 188 18.94 0.85 -6.84
N ILE A 189 18.07 -0.17 -6.99
CA ILE A 189 17.69 -1.07 -5.90
C ILE A 189 17.85 -2.55 -6.26
N ALA A 190 18.46 -2.83 -7.42
CA ALA A 190 18.75 -4.19 -7.84
C ALA A 190 19.81 -4.82 -6.93
N PRO A 191 19.79 -6.15 -6.71
CA PRO A 191 20.80 -6.83 -5.89
C PRO A 191 22.21 -6.79 -6.52
N TYR A 192 22.25 -6.71 -7.86
CA TYR A 192 23.42 -6.47 -8.68
C TYR A 192 22.95 -5.67 -9.90
N GLU A 193 23.85 -4.93 -10.53
CA GLU A 193 23.56 -4.16 -11.75
C GLU A 193 23.65 -5.04 -12.99
N VAL A 194 24.63 -5.96 -12.98
CA VAL A 194 24.95 -6.84 -14.10
C VAL A 194 25.07 -8.28 -13.63
N VAL A 195 24.49 -9.20 -14.40
CA VAL A 195 24.82 -10.63 -14.31
C VAL A 195 25.65 -11.01 -15.53
N LEU A 196 26.89 -11.43 -15.29
CA LEU A 196 27.76 -12.02 -16.31
C LEU A 196 27.42 -13.51 -16.42
N LEU A 197 26.71 -13.87 -17.48
CA LEU A 197 26.23 -15.22 -17.73
C LEU A 197 27.21 -15.94 -18.67
N GLU A 198 28.02 -16.83 -18.11
CA GLU A 198 28.97 -17.65 -18.85
C GLU A 198 28.35 -18.98 -19.30
N ILE A 199 28.32 -19.20 -20.62
CA ILE A 199 27.60 -20.35 -21.19
C ILE A 199 28.38 -21.66 -21.08
N ASP A 200 29.70 -21.64 -21.32
CA ASP A 200 30.56 -22.82 -21.24
C ASP A 200 32.01 -22.40 -20.97
N HIS A 201 32.43 -22.53 -19.71
CA HIS A 201 33.76 -22.13 -19.24
C HIS A 201 34.91 -22.73 -20.07
N ARG A 202 34.76 -23.98 -20.52
CA ARG A 202 35.80 -24.67 -21.31
C ARG A 202 36.06 -24.01 -22.67
N LYS A 203 35.09 -23.23 -23.15
CA LYS A 203 35.15 -22.58 -24.47
C LYS A 203 35.41 -21.09 -24.38
N THR A 204 35.06 -20.46 -23.27
CA THR A 204 35.30 -19.04 -22.97
C THR A 204 36.67 -18.81 -22.35
N GLY A 205 37.24 -19.81 -21.66
CA GLY A 205 38.53 -19.70 -20.99
C GLY A 205 38.51 -18.59 -19.94
N ASP A 206 39.61 -17.83 -19.84
CA ASP A 206 39.74 -16.76 -18.84
C ASP A 206 38.95 -15.49 -19.19
N ARG A 207 38.36 -15.40 -20.39
CA ARG A 207 37.71 -14.18 -20.89
C ARG A 207 36.57 -13.70 -19.98
N ALA A 208 35.78 -14.61 -19.41
CA ALA A 208 34.72 -14.24 -18.47
C ALA A 208 35.30 -13.60 -17.20
N GLY A 209 36.35 -14.21 -16.63
CA GLY A 209 37.05 -13.68 -15.46
C GLY A 209 37.74 -12.33 -15.73
N GLU A 210 38.36 -12.16 -16.90
CA GLU A 210 38.95 -10.88 -17.32
C GLU A 210 37.91 -9.75 -17.33
N LEU A 211 36.74 -10.00 -17.93
CA LEU A 211 35.66 -9.01 -17.99
C LEU A 211 35.05 -8.74 -16.60
N TYR A 212 34.85 -9.79 -15.79
CA TYR A 212 34.38 -9.66 -14.42
C TYR A 212 35.27 -8.72 -13.60
N GLU A 213 36.58 -8.94 -13.63
CA GLU A 213 37.57 -8.09 -12.94
C GLU A 213 37.61 -6.66 -13.50
N ASP A 214 37.46 -6.46 -14.81
CA ASP A 214 37.37 -5.13 -15.41
C ASP A 214 36.12 -4.37 -14.93
N LEU A 215 34.97 -5.02 -14.87
CA LEU A 215 33.72 -4.44 -14.39
C LEU A 215 33.82 -4.02 -12.91
N LEU A 216 34.38 -4.89 -12.06
CA LEU A 216 34.63 -4.56 -10.65
C LEU A 216 35.56 -3.34 -10.51
N LYS A 217 36.64 -3.25 -11.30
CA LYS A 217 37.55 -2.10 -11.29
C LYS A 217 36.89 -0.80 -11.71
N ARG A 218 35.82 -0.88 -12.51
CA ARG A 218 34.99 0.27 -12.93
C ARG A 218 33.90 0.63 -11.93
N GLY A 219 33.78 -0.12 -10.83
CA GLY A 219 32.77 0.10 -9.79
C GLY A 219 31.37 -0.35 -10.18
N VAL A 220 31.26 -1.27 -11.15
CA VAL A 220 30.00 -1.92 -11.51
C VAL A 220 29.75 -3.07 -10.55
N ASP A 221 28.55 -3.14 -9.98
CA ASP A 221 28.14 -4.25 -9.12
C ASP A 221 27.70 -5.44 -9.99
N VAL A 222 28.59 -6.43 -10.11
CA VAL A 222 28.43 -7.56 -11.03
C VAL A 222 28.45 -8.89 -10.28
N ILE A 223 27.52 -9.77 -10.64
CA ILE A 223 27.55 -11.19 -10.26
C ILE A 223 27.91 -12.05 -11.47
N TRP A 224 28.81 -13.00 -11.30
CA TRP A 224 29.18 -13.96 -12.33
C TRP A 224 28.45 -15.29 -12.10
N ASP A 225 27.66 -15.72 -13.07
CA ASP A 225 27.08 -17.06 -13.11
C ASP A 225 28.06 -18.03 -13.79
N ASP A 226 29.01 -18.52 -13.01
CA ASP A 226 30.06 -19.49 -13.38
C ASP A 226 29.63 -20.97 -13.17
N ARG A 227 28.38 -21.19 -12.77
CA ARG A 227 27.87 -22.53 -12.41
C ARG A 227 27.97 -23.52 -13.58
N ASP A 228 28.22 -24.79 -13.29
CA ASP A 228 28.10 -25.87 -14.29
C ASP A 228 26.62 -26.25 -14.50
N ALA A 229 25.89 -25.40 -15.22
CA ALA A 229 24.47 -25.56 -15.52
C ALA A 229 24.16 -25.23 -16.98
N GLY A 230 23.10 -25.83 -17.52
CA GLY A 230 22.68 -25.58 -18.90
C GLY A 230 22.27 -24.13 -19.13
N ALA A 231 22.58 -23.58 -20.30
CA ALA A 231 22.30 -22.19 -20.67
C ALA A 231 20.85 -21.77 -20.37
N GLY A 232 19.87 -22.60 -20.77
CA GLY A 232 18.45 -22.29 -20.53
C GLY A 232 18.06 -22.21 -19.06
N PHE A 233 18.78 -22.90 -18.17
CA PHE A 233 18.58 -22.79 -16.72
C PHE A 233 19.17 -21.47 -16.20
N LYS A 234 20.39 -21.13 -16.62
CA LYS A 234 21.04 -19.86 -16.26
C LYS A 234 20.22 -18.64 -16.70
N PHE A 235 19.69 -18.65 -17.92
CA PHE A 235 18.84 -17.57 -18.42
C PHE A 235 17.56 -17.43 -17.59
N LYS A 236 16.89 -18.54 -17.26
CA LYS A 236 15.69 -18.51 -16.42
C LYS A 236 15.97 -17.97 -15.03
N ASP A 237 17.07 -18.36 -14.41
CA ASP A 237 17.47 -17.82 -13.10
C ASP A 237 17.77 -16.31 -13.19
N ALA A 238 18.52 -15.87 -14.20
CA ALA A 238 18.82 -14.46 -14.41
C ALA A 238 17.54 -13.61 -14.63
N GLU A 239 16.60 -14.12 -15.42
CA GLU A 239 15.30 -13.49 -15.66
C GLU A 239 14.44 -13.47 -14.39
N LEU A 240 14.44 -14.56 -13.60
CA LEU A 240 13.66 -14.66 -12.38
C LEU A 240 14.15 -13.70 -11.28
N ILE A 241 15.48 -13.67 -11.06
CA ILE A 241 16.13 -12.80 -10.08
C ILE A 241 15.96 -11.33 -10.48
N GLY A 242 15.95 -11.03 -11.79
CA GLY A 242 15.57 -9.73 -12.31
C GLY A 242 16.69 -8.70 -12.40
N ILE A 243 17.94 -9.15 -12.48
CA ILE A 243 19.10 -8.25 -12.59
C ILE A 243 19.00 -7.45 -13.90
N PRO A 244 19.14 -6.10 -13.86
CA PRO A 244 18.79 -5.23 -14.99
C PRO A 244 19.53 -5.53 -16.30
N ILE A 245 20.81 -5.89 -16.21
CA ILE A 245 21.68 -6.13 -17.36
C ILE A 245 22.18 -7.58 -17.33
N ILE A 246 21.99 -8.31 -18.41
CA ILE A 246 22.49 -9.68 -18.59
C ILE A 246 23.60 -9.63 -19.66
N ALA A 247 24.84 -9.76 -19.24
CA ALA A 247 26.01 -9.83 -20.10
C ALA A 247 26.29 -11.30 -20.45
N VAL A 248 26.03 -11.71 -21.69
CA VAL A 248 26.13 -13.11 -22.12
C VAL A 248 27.45 -13.35 -22.84
N ILE A 249 28.29 -14.20 -22.26
CA ILE A 249 29.55 -14.64 -22.87
C ILE A 249 29.39 -16.08 -23.39
N SER A 250 29.52 -16.22 -24.72
CA SER A 250 29.39 -17.50 -25.41
C SER A 250 30.50 -17.70 -26.44
N GLU A 251 30.88 -18.95 -26.69
CA GLU A 251 31.87 -19.32 -27.70
C GLU A 251 31.58 -18.67 -29.06
N ARG A 252 30.31 -18.67 -29.48
CA ARG A 252 29.88 -18.11 -30.77
C ARG A 252 30.20 -16.62 -30.86
N LYS A 253 29.79 -15.83 -29.85
CA LYS A 253 29.99 -14.38 -29.84
C LYS A 253 31.47 -14.01 -29.66
N LEU A 254 32.20 -14.76 -28.85
CA LEU A 254 33.65 -14.56 -28.70
C LEU A 254 34.43 -14.78 -30.01
N LYS A 255 34.05 -15.78 -30.82
CA LYS A 255 34.64 -15.98 -32.16
C LYS A 255 34.41 -14.81 -33.11
N GLU A 256 33.34 -14.04 -32.90
CA GLU A 256 33.04 -12.81 -33.63
C GLU A 256 33.69 -11.56 -32.99
N GLY A 257 34.42 -11.72 -31.87
CA GLY A 257 35.00 -10.61 -31.12
C GLY A 257 33.99 -9.80 -30.31
N LYS A 258 32.85 -10.40 -29.94
CA LYS A 258 31.70 -9.71 -29.36
C LYS A 258 31.24 -10.28 -28.01
N LEU A 259 30.53 -9.43 -27.26
CA LEU A 259 29.70 -9.77 -26.11
C LEU A 259 28.25 -9.37 -26.41
N GLU A 260 27.29 -10.18 -26.00
CA GLU A 260 25.87 -9.83 -26.10
C GLU A 260 25.40 -9.25 -24.76
N ILE A 261 24.77 -8.07 -24.79
CA ILE A 261 24.15 -7.42 -23.63
C ILE A 261 22.65 -7.48 -23.84
N GLN A 262 21.93 -8.01 -22.86
CA GLN A 262 20.46 -8.02 -22.84
C GLN A 262 19.94 -7.18 -21.68
N PHE A 263 18.87 -6.43 -21.92
CA PHE A 263 18.17 -5.68 -20.88
C PHE A 263 17.00 -6.48 -20.35
N ARG A 264 16.96 -6.70 -19.03
CA ARG A 264 15.93 -7.50 -18.37
C ARG A 264 14.53 -6.94 -18.59
N ARG A 265 14.37 -5.61 -18.60
CA ARG A 265 13.06 -4.95 -18.54
C ARG A 265 12.26 -4.99 -19.84
N ASP A 266 12.92 -4.87 -20.98
CA ASP A 266 12.26 -4.85 -22.29
C ASP A 266 12.70 -6.00 -23.22
N GLY A 267 13.65 -6.83 -22.77
CA GLY A 267 14.17 -7.96 -23.53
C GLY A 267 14.99 -7.55 -24.75
N GLN A 268 15.33 -6.26 -24.91
CA GLN A 268 16.20 -5.82 -26.00
C GLN A 268 17.61 -6.35 -25.79
N SER A 269 18.29 -6.64 -26.89
CA SER A 269 19.67 -7.09 -26.89
C SER A 269 20.51 -6.31 -27.89
N MET A 270 21.78 -6.14 -27.56
CA MET A 270 22.77 -5.54 -28.45
C MET A 270 24.09 -6.29 -28.35
N ASP A 271 24.87 -6.26 -29.42
CA ASP A 271 26.24 -6.73 -29.43
C ASP A 271 27.19 -5.56 -29.19
N VAL A 272 28.19 -5.75 -28.34
CA VAL A 272 29.32 -4.84 -28.17
C VAL A 272 30.62 -5.57 -28.49
N ASN A 273 31.65 -4.83 -28.91
CA ASN A 273 33.00 -5.38 -29.05
C ASN A 273 33.47 -5.89 -27.68
N PHE A 274 33.98 -7.11 -27.63
CA PHE A 274 34.37 -7.74 -26.37
C PHE A 274 35.43 -6.93 -25.63
N ASP A 275 36.44 -6.43 -26.35
CA ASP A 275 37.56 -5.68 -25.76
C ASP A 275 37.14 -4.29 -25.23
N GLU A 276 35.95 -3.79 -25.61
CA GLU A 276 35.37 -2.52 -25.14
C GLU A 276 34.21 -2.74 -24.15
N ALA A 277 33.84 -4.00 -23.90
CA ALA A 277 32.59 -4.34 -23.21
C ALA A 277 32.51 -3.78 -21.78
N GLY A 278 33.60 -3.82 -21.02
CA GLY A 278 33.60 -3.28 -19.66
C GLY A 278 33.33 -1.78 -19.61
N ALA A 279 33.87 -1.01 -20.57
CA ALA A 279 33.59 0.43 -20.68
C ALA A 279 32.15 0.69 -21.10
N ALA A 280 31.65 -0.06 -22.09
CA ALA A 280 30.28 0.07 -22.57
C ALA A 280 29.25 -0.26 -21.48
N ILE A 281 29.45 -1.36 -20.74
CA ILE A 281 28.56 -1.74 -19.63
C ILE A 281 28.57 -0.69 -18.52
N ALA A 282 29.74 -0.19 -18.13
CA ALA A 282 29.83 0.83 -17.08
C ALA A 282 29.10 2.13 -17.48
N GLU A 283 29.16 2.52 -18.75
CA GLU A 283 28.41 3.66 -19.28
C GLU A 283 26.89 3.40 -19.23
N ILE A 284 26.44 2.23 -19.71
CA ILE A 284 25.03 1.84 -19.67
C ILE A 284 24.49 1.86 -18.23
N VAL A 285 25.25 1.31 -17.27
CA VAL A 285 24.90 1.33 -15.85
C VAL A 285 24.72 2.76 -15.36
N ARG A 286 25.65 3.66 -15.69
CA ARG A 286 25.57 5.08 -15.32
C ARG A 286 24.30 5.73 -15.87
N GLU A 287 24.03 5.58 -17.17
CA GLU A 287 22.86 6.15 -17.83
C GLU A 287 21.54 5.64 -17.21
N LEU A 288 21.48 4.34 -16.90
CA LEU A 288 20.29 3.75 -16.26
C LEU A 288 20.08 4.28 -14.84
N LYS A 289 21.15 4.43 -14.05
CA LYS A 289 21.07 5.01 -12.69
C LYS A 289 20.57 6.44 -12.72
N GLU A 290 21.09 7.26 -13.63
CA GLU A 290 20.67 8.66 -13.81
C GLU A 290 19.20 8.75 -14.25
N LYS A 291 18.79 7.89 -15.18
CA LYS A 291 17.40 7.84 -15.66
C LYS A 291 16.41 7.45 -14.56
N ASP A 292 16.76 6.49 -13.71
CA ASP A 292 15.90 6.09 -12.59
C ASP A 292 15.93 7.12 -11.45
N ALA A 293 17.01 7.88 -11.28
CA ALA A 293 17.07 9.00 -10.33
C ALA A 293 16.24 10.22 -10.78
N GLY A 294 16.24 10.53 -12.09
CA GLY A 294 15.51 11.65 -12.69
C GLY A 294 14.00 11.43 -12.88
N ARG A 295 13.46 10.28 -12.46
CA ARG A 295 12.01 9.95 -12.48
C ARG A 295 11.26 10.40 -11.22
N THR A 296 11.86 11.28 -10.42
CA THR A 296 11.21 11.90 -9.25
C THR A 296 10.35 13.09 -9.63
#